data_AF-A0A956EDT0-F1
#
_entry.id   AF-A0A956EDT0-F1
#
_cell.length_a   1.000
_cell.length_b   1.000
_cell.length_c   1.000
_cell.angle_alpha   90.00
_cell.angle_beta   90.00
_cell.angle_gamma   90.00
#
_symmetry.space_group_name_H-M   'P 1'
#
loop_
_entity.id
_entity.type
_entity.pdbx_description
1 polymer ?
#
loop_
_entity_poly.entity_id
_entity_poly.type
_entity_poly.pdbx_seq_one_letter_code
_entity_poly.pdbx_strand_id
1 'polypeptide(L)' 'METPSAGDRRRHAPAAARNREAIAEVLARTLPARGLLLEIGAGTGEHAAHLAPRHPTLTWQPSDPSPEARESIDAWRE' A
#
# COMPACT_ATOMS: atom_id res chain seq x y z
N MET A 1 31.10 -11.82 8.25
CA MET A 1 29.72 -12.21 8.59
C MET A 1 28.86 -11.72 7.43
N GLU A 2 28.47 -12.63 6.54
CA GLU A 2 27.49 -12.32 5.51
C GLU A 2 26.15 -12.10 6.19
N THR A 3 25.61 -10.88 6.10
CA THR A 3 24.23 -10.60 6.46
C THR A 3 23.33 -11.44 5.54
N PRO A 4 22.44 -12.27 6.07
CA PRO A 4 21.51 -13.01 5.22
C PRO A 4 20.71 -12.00 4.40
N SER A 5 20.62 -12.22 3.08
CA SER A 5 19.69 -11.51 2.21
C SER A 5 18.32 -11.59 2.86
N ALA A 6 17.79 -10.45 3.30
CA ALA A 6 16.45 -10.38 3.86
C ALA A 6 15.49 -10.91 2.78
N GLY A 7 14.82 -12.03 3.06
CA GLY A 7 13.79 -12.55 2.16
C GLY A 7 12.70 -11.49 1.93
N ASP A 8 11.96 -11.64 0.84
CA ASP A 8 10.85 -10.75 0.48
C ASP A 8 9.88 -10.59 1.67
N ARG A 9 9.78 -9.36 2.19
CA ARG A 9 8.97 -9.02 3.38
C ARG A 9 7.52 -8.68 3.00
N ARG A 10 7.17 -8.68 1.72
CA ARG A 10 5.80 -8.43 1.27
C ARG A 10 4.87 -9.51 1.77
N ARG A 11 3.83 -9.08 2.47
CA ARG A 11 2.70 -9.92 2.86
C ARG A 11 1.57 -9.76 1.86
N HIS A 12 0.71 -10.77 1.80
CA HIS A 12 -0.43 -10.79 0.90
C HIS A 12 -1.72 -11.15 1.64
N ALA A 13 -2.82 -10.52 1.23
CA ALA A 13 -4.16 -10.72 1.75
C ALA A 13 -5.11 -11.02 0.58
N PRO A 14 -5.73 -12.22 0.50
CA PRO A 14 -6.66 -12.57 -0.57
C PRO A 14 -7.82 -11.58 -0.73
N ALA A 15 -8.25 -10.96 0.38
CA ALA A 15 -9.28 -9.93 0.35
C ALA A 15 -8.83 -8.66 -0.40
N ALA A 16 -7.56 -8.24 -0.24
CA ALA A 16 -7.01 -7.07 -0.92
C ALA A 16 -6.98 -7.27 -2.44
N ALA A 17 -6.53 -8.45 -2.90
CA ALA A 17 -6.55 -8.79 -4.32
C ALA A 17 -7.98 -8.82 -4.91
N ARG A 18 -8.96 -9.32 -4.16
CA ARG A 18 -10.36 -9.44 -4.61
C ARG A 18 -11.07 -8.09 -4.73
N ASN A 19 -10.75 -7.12 -3.87
CA ASN A 19 -11.49 -5.86 -3.81
C ASN A 19 -10.74 -4.62 -4.36
N ARG A 20 -9.45 -4.72 -4.69
CA ARG A 20 -8.62 -3.57 -5.13
C ARG A 20 -9.18 -2.79 -6.32
N GLU A 21 -9.73 -3.46 -7.32
CA GLU A 21 -10.28 -2.78 -8.52
C GLU A 21 -11.59 -2.06 -8.21
N ALA A 22 -12.50 -2.71 -7.47
CA ALA A 22 -13.75 -2.08 -7.04
C ALA A 22 -13.49 -0.84 -6.17
N ILE A 23 -12.46 -0.88 -5.32
CA ILE A 23 -12.01 0.28 -4.54
C ILE A 23 -11.41 1.35 -5.46
N ALA A 24 -10.55 0.97 -6.41
CA ALA A 24 -9.94 1.90 -7.36
C ALA A 24 -10.98 2.70 -8.15
N GLU A 25 -12.05 2.06 -8.60
CA GLU A 25 -13.14 2.72 -9.31
C GLU A 25 -13.83 3.80 -8.46
N VAL A 26 -14.08 3.52 -7.18
CA VAL A 26 -14.69 4.50 -6.27
C VAL A 26 -13.73 5.66 -6.03
N LEU A 27 -12.47 5.37 -5.72
CA LEU A 27 -11.45 6.38 -5.41
C LEU A 27 -11.15 7.30 -6.60
N ALA A 28 -11.19 6.80 -7.83
CA ALA A 28 -11.07 7.61 -9.04
C ALA A 28 -12.10 8.74 -9.13
N ARG A 29 -13.26 8.61 -8.47
CA ARG A 29 -14.34 9.60 -8.49
C ARG A 29 -14.38 10.48 -7.24
N THR A 30 -13.74 10.08 -6.15
CA THR A 30 -13.84 10.76 -4.84
C THR A 30 -12.55 11.43 -4.40
N LEU A 31 -11.38 10.98 -4.86
CA LEU A 31 -10.12 11.56 -4.43
C LEU A 31 -9.88 12.94 -5.06
N PRO A 32 -9.23 13.86 -4.31
CA PRO A 32 -8.82 15.14 -4.86
C PRO A 32 -7.75 14.96 -5.94
N ALA A 33 -7.61 15.94 -6.83
CA ALA A 33 -6.63 15.88 -7.91
C ALA A 33 -5.17 15.87 -7.45
N ARG A 34 -4.85 16.34 -6.23
CA ARG A 34 -3.49 16.34 -5.65
C ARG A 34 -3.53 16.49 -4.13
N GLY A 35 -2.44 16.14 -3.46
CA GLY A 35 -2.29 16.27 -2.01
C GLY A 35 -1.69 15.04 -1.33
N LEU A 36 -1.76 15.02 0.00
CA LEU A 36 -1.36 13.87 0.83
C LEU A 36 -2.60 13.01 1.13
N LEU A 37 -2.50 11.71 0.87
CA LEU A 37 -3.53 10.72 1.24
C LEU A 37 -2.94 9.79 2.30
N LEU A 38 -3.46 9.90 3.53
CA LEU A 38 -3.13 8.98 4.62
C LEU A 38 -4.08 7.78 4.58
N GLU A 39 -3.54 6.58 4.34
CA GLU A 39 -4.26 5.32 4.47
C GLU A 39 -4.02 4.75 5.87
N ILE A 40 -5.10 4.62 6.65
CA ILE A 40 -5.06 4.12 8.04
C ILE A 40 -5.36 2.63 8.04
N GLY A 41 -4.47 1.83 8.64
CA GLY A 41 -4.64 0.36 8.71
C GLY A 41 -4.32 -0.32 7.39
N ALA A 42 -3.20 0.05 6.78
CA ALA A 42 -2.79 -0.44 5.45
C ALA A 42 -2.43 -1.95 5.41
N GLY A 43 -2.24 -2.59 6.57
CA GLY A 43 -2.13 -4.05 6.69
C GLY A 43 -0.94 -4.65 5.92
N THR A 44 -1.21 -5.24 4.74
CA THR A 44 -0.16 -5.79 3.89
C THR A 44 0.52 -4.75 3.01
N GLY A 45 -0.12 -3.59 2.78
CA GLY A 45 0.35 -2.56 1.84
C GLY A 45 -0.08 -2.77 0.39
N GLU A 46 -0.80 -3.85 0.07
CA GLU A 46 -1.19 -4.18 -1.32
C GLU A 46 -2.11 -3.14 -1.97
N HIS A 47 -2.97 -2.47 -1.19
CA HIS A 47 -3.81 -1.40 -1.72
C HIS A 47 -2.98 -0.18 -2.11
N ALA A 48 -2.10 0.30 -1.24
CA ALA A 48 -1.18 1.39 -1.57
C ALA A 48 -0.33 1.07 -2.82
N ALA A 49 0.25 -0.14 -2.89
CA ALA A 49 1.06 -0.58 -4.02
C ALA A 49 0.26 -0.58 -5.34
N HIS A 50 -1.03 -0.92 -5.28
CA HIS A 50 -1.90 -0.96 -6.43
C HIS A 50 -2.47 0.40 -6.83
N LEU A 51 -2.84 1.23 -5.85
CA LEU A 51 -3.59 2.46 -6.04
C LEU A 51 -2.69 3.68 -6.24
N ALA A 52 -1.57 3.77 -5.55
CA ALA A 52 -0.67 4.93 -5.65
C ALA A 52 -0.21 5.21 -7.11
N PRO A 53 0.17 4.20 -7.94
CA PRO A 53 0.54 4.46 -9.33
C PRO A 53 -0.60 5.00 -10.22
N ARG A 54 -1.86 4.78 -9.83
CA ARG A 54 -3.05 5.29 -10.54
C ARG A 54 -3.35 6.75 -10.19
N HIS A 55 -2.77 7.27 -9.12
CA HIS A 55 -2.95 8.63 -8.62
C HIS A 55 -1.60 9.34 -8.43
N PRO A 56 -0.81 9.56 -9.49
CA PRO A 56 0.58 10.03 -9.39
C PRO A 56 0.73 11.44 -8.79
N THR A 57 -0.35 12.21 -8.74
CA THR A 57 -0.41 13.56 -8.15
C THR A 57 -0.76 13.54 -6.65
N LEU A 58 -1.08 12.37 -6.10
CA LEU A 58 -1.26 12.15 -4.68
C LEU A 58 -0.01 11.50 -4.09
N THR A 59 0.47 12.06 -2.98
CA THR A 59 1.44 11.39 -2.13
C THR A 59 0.68 10.39 -1.27
N TRP A 60 0.77 9.10 -1.61
CA TRP A 60 0.14 8.02 -0.84
C TRP A 60 0.98 7.66 0.38
N GLN A 61 0.40 7.77 1.57
CA GLN A 61 1.05 7.47 2.84
C GLN A 61 0.29 6.34 3.54
N PRO A 62 0.64 5.07 3.27
CA PRO A 62 0.12 3.94 4.04
C PRO A 62 0.67 3.95 5.47
N SER A 63 -0.19 3.66 6.44
CA SER A 63 0.15 3.64 7.87
C SER A 63 -0.51 2.46 8.57
N ASP A 64 0.21 1.90 9.55
CA ASP A 64 -0.28 0.83 10.41
C ASP A 64 0.47 0.85 11.76
N PRO A 65 -0.20 0.59 12.91
CA PRO A 65 0.47 0.49 14.20
C PRO A 65 1.42 -0.72 14.28
N SER A 66 1.15 -1.81 13.54
CA SER A 66 1.96 -3.02 13.55
C SER A 66 3.33 -2.80 12.88
N PRO A 67 4.45 -3.08 13.58
CA PRO A 67 5.78 -3.04 12.96
C PRO A 67 5.90 -3.96 11.75
N GLU A 68 5.33 -5.16 11.83
CA GLU A 68 5.34 -6.16 10.75
C GLU A 68 4.55 -5.68 9.52
N ALA A 69 3.46 -4.92 9.76
CA ALA A 69 2.73 -4.27 8.68
C ALA A 69 3.57 -3.20 8.00
N ARG A 70 4.26 -2.36 8.78
CA ARG A 70 5.15 -1.35 8.23
C ARG A 70 6.30 -1.96 7.43
N GLU A 71 6.91 -3.06 7.89
CA GLU A 71 7.92 -3.79 7.12
C GLU A 71 7.39 -4.28 5.78
N SER A 72 6.18 -4.87 5.76
CA SER A 72 5.52 -5.30 4.52
C SER A 72 5.22 -4.13 3.59
N ILE A 73 4.67 -3.04 4.13
CA ILE A 73 4.37 -1.80 3.38
C ILE A 73 5.63 -1.25 2.73
N ASP A 74 6.74 -1.18 3.48
CA ASP A 74 8.02 -0.69 2.96
C ASP A 74 8.57 -1.60 1.86
N ALA A 75 8.42 -2.92 1.99
CA ALA A 75 8.83 -3.88 0.97
C ALA A 75 8.04 -3.80 -0.34
N TRP A 76 6.87 -3.14 -0.35
CA TRP A 76 6.12 -2.83 -1.57
C TRP A 76 6.59 -1.54 -2.28
N ARG A 77 7.47 -0.75 -1.66
CA ARG A 77 7.95 0.53 -2.21
C ARG A 77 9.18 0.40 -3.13
N GLU A 78 9.83 -0.76 -3.13
CA GLU A 78 10.97 -1.10 -4.00
C GLU A 78 10.54 -1.37 -5.46
#